data_AF-A0A9R1SVJ8-F1
#
_entry.id   AF-A0A9R1SVJ8-F1
#
_cell.length_a   1.000
_cell.length_b   1.000
_cell.length_c   1.000
_cell.angle_alpha   90.00
_cell.angle_beta   90.00
_cell.angle_gamma   90.00
#
_symmetry.space_group_name_H-M   'P 1'
#
loop_
_entity.id
_entity.type
_entity.pdbx_description
1 polymer ?
#
loop_
_entity_poly.entity_id
_entity_poly.type
_entity_poly.pdbx_seq_one_letter_code
_entity_poly.pdbx_strand_id
1 'polypeptide(L)'
;MANGAVNPEHKRAGNNLSTIYGRIRSLRVPTIGADKMKVTFCTDMDKSVIVYNFEKRGWAQVGPEDDWNFYWAVTQSCRNIFSVETGYRMGDNQTINHFPNHYELTRKDLLVKNIKRYRKDLEREGSPLAERGDGPGKYLHLDFIPVTFVLPADYNMFVEEYRKSPQSTWIMKPCGKSQGAGIFLINKLSKLKKWSREAKNPFNPNLSKESYVISRYIDNPLLIGGKKFDLRLYVLITSFRPLKAYLFKLGFCRFCTVKYDTSIQELDNMYVHLTNVSVQKHGDEYNSLHGGKLSVQNLRLYLESTRGKAVTEKLFANISWCIVHSLKAVAPVMANDRHCFECYGYDIIIDNKLKPWLIEVNASPSLTSTTVNDRILKYKLIDNIVSVVLPPDGVPDVRWNKCPTPQAMGNFELLLDEELSAQEEKDVYSSKYRSSSNKWK
;
A
#
# COMPACT_ATOMS: atom_id res chain seq x y z
N MET A 1 -41.56 -63.43 -12.33
CA MET A 1 -41.97 -64.60 -13.13
C MET A 1 -42.27 -64.09 -14.52
N ALA A 2 -41.69 -64.53 -15.63
CA ALA A 2 -40.71 -65.58 -15.94
C ALA A 2 -40.04 -65.18 -17.28
N ASN A 3 -38.77 -65.57 -17.45
CA ASN A 3 -38.04 -66.09 -18.64
C ASN A 3 -38.22 -65.40 -20.01
N GLY A 4 -37.22 -65.27 -20.90
CA GLY A 4 -35.86 -65.79 -21.02
C GLY A 4 -35.35 -65.42 -22.43
N ALA A 5 -34.11 -64.94 -22.54
CA ALA A 5 -32.99 -65.58 -23.24
C ALA A 5 -33.00 -65.59 -24.79
N VAL A 6 -31.76 -65.50 -25.30
CA VAL A 6 -31.23 -65.98 -26.60
C VAL A 6 -30.95 -64.91 -27.68
N ASN A 7 -29.65 -64.69 -27.85
CA ASN A 7 -28.98 -64.11 -29.02
C ASN A 7 -28.83 -65.19 -30.11
N PRO A 8 -28.78 -64.83 -31.40
CA PRO A 8 -27.66 -65.32 -32.19
C PRO A 8 -27.08 -64.33 -33.22
N GLU A 9 -25.77 -64.47 -33.42
CA GLU A 9 -24.97 -63.87 -34.48
C GLU A 9 -25.34 -64.41 -35.88
N HIS A 10 -25.21 -63.57 -36.93
CA HIS A 10 -24.15 -63.62 -37.96
C HIS A 10 -24.56 -63.11 -39.36
N LYS A 11 -23.61 -62.34 -39.96
CA LYS A 11 -23.22 -62.21 -41.39
C LYS A 11 -23.92 -61.21 -42.33
N ARG A 12 -23.14 -60.21 -42.79
CA ARG A 12 -22.63 -59.97 -44.19
C ARG A 12 -21.83 -58.65 -44.21
N ALA A 13 -20.52 -58.63 -44.51
CA ALA A 13 -19.88 -58.48 -45.83
C ALA A 13 -20.46 -57.32 -46.67
N GLY A 14 -19.74 -56.35 -47.25
CA GLY A 14 -18.31 -56.02 -47.38
C GLY A 14 -18.15 -54.90 -48.43
N ASN A 15 -17.12 -54.07 -48.25
CA ASN A 15 -16.38 -53.23 -49.21
C ASN A 15 -16.97 -52.00 -49.97
N ASN A 16 -16.29 -50.87 -49.67
CA ASN A 16 -15.64 -49.87 -50.53
C ASN A 16 -16.47 -48.92 -51.42
N LEU A 17 -16.29 -47.62 -51.18
CA LEU A 17 -15.75 -46.69 -52.19
C LEU A 17 -15.16 -45.44 -51.51
N SER A 18 -13.92 -45.17 -51.87
CA SER A 18 -13.06 -44.08 -51.42
C SER A 18 -13.23 -42.81 -52.26
N THR A 19 -12.82 -41.70 -51.64
CA THR A 19 -12.39 -40.41 -52.25
C THR A 19 -13.55 -39.49 -52.65
N ILE A 20 -13.57 -38.23 -52.21
CA ILE A 20 -13.04 -37.11 -53.00
C ILE A 20 -13.01 -35.79 -52.16
N TYR A 21 -11.89 -35.03 -52.28
CA TYR A 21 -11.56 -33.65 -51.81
C TYR A 21 -11.54 -33.34 -50.29
N GLY A 22 -10.50 -32.77 -49.67
CA GLY A 22 -9.23 -32.21 -50.14
C GLY A 22 -8.39 -31.80 -48.91
N ARG A 23 -7.12 -32.18 -48.88
CA ARG A 23 -6.13 -31.87 -47.84
C ARG A 23 -5.77 -30.39 -47.90
N ILE A 24 -6.29 -29.58 -46.99
CA ILE A 24 -5.69 -28.27 -46.67
C ILE A 24 -4.47 -28.57 -45.80
N ARG A 25 -3.27 -28.33 -46.35
CA ARG A 25 -2.02 -28.30 -45.59
C ARG A 25 -2.17 -27.25 -44.49
N SER A 26 -2.33 -27.65 -43.23
CA SER A 26 -2.11 -26.72 -42.14
C SER A 26 -0.65 -26.30 -42.21
N LEU A 27 -0.43 -24.99 -42.40
CA LEU A 27 0.87 -24.39 -42.20
C LEU A 27 1.28 -24.71 -40.76
N ARG A 28 2.24 -25.62 -40.59
CA ARG A 28 2.95 -25.78 -39.33
C ARG A 28 3.63 -24.45 -39.07
N VAL A 29 3.03 -23.64 -38.19
CA VAL A 29 3.76 -22.60 -37.47
C VAL A 29 4.93 -23.33 -36.81
N PRO A 30 6.18 -22.88 -36.96
CA PRO A 30 7.31 -23.52 -36.30
C PRO A 30 7.04 -23.46 -34.80
N THR A 31 6.76 -24.60 -34.18
CA THR A 31 6.92 -24.77 -32.74
C THR A 31 8.40 -24.63 -32.48
N ILE A 32 8.81 -23.40 -32.18
CA ILE A 32 10.10 -23.12 -31.56
C ILE A 32 10.05 -23.85 -30.22
N GLY A 33 10.75 -24.97 -30.15
CA GLY A 33 11.13 -25.60 -28.90
C GLY A 33 12.02 -24.62 -28.15
N ALA A 34 11.40 -23.86 -27.25
CA ALA A 34 12.05 -23.38 -26.05
C ALA A 34 11.19 -23.95 -24.94
N ASP A 35 11.77 -24.86 -24.15
CA ASP A 35 11.21 -25.32 -22.90
C ASP A 35 11.06 -24.05 -22.02
N LYS A 36 9.93 -23.37 -22.10
CA LYS A 36 9.69 -22.17 -21.31
C LYS A 36 9.70 -22.64 -19.86
N MET A 37 10.68 -22.16 -19.10
CA MET A 37 10.81 -22.44 -17.69
C MET A 37 9.43 -22.34 -17.02
N LYS A 38 8.98 -23.45 -16.43
CA LYS A 38 7.69 -23.50 -15.75
C LYS A 38 7.83 -22.73 -14.45
N VAL A 39 7.35 -21.49 -14.43
CA VAL A 39 7.42 -20.62 -13.25
C VAL A 39 6.61 -21.23 -12.10
N THR A 40 7.21 -21.33 -10.93
CA THR A 40 6.59 -21.78 -9.69
C THR A 40 6.34 -20.61 -8.75
N PHE A 41 5.28 -20.70 -7.95
CA PHE A 41 4.99 -19.70 -6.91
C PHE A 41 4.74 -20.33 -5.55
N CYS A 42 5.09 -19.59 -4.50
CA CYS A 42 4.78 -19.94 -3.12
C CYS A 42 3.93 -18.83 -2.50
N THR A 43 3.01 -19.19 -1.60
CA THR A 43 2.29 -18.22 -0.77
C THR A 43 1.82 -18.84 0.54
N ASP A 44 2.02 -18.09 1.63
CA ASP A 44 1.48 -18.43 2.96
C ASP A 44 0.10 -17.81 3.20
N MET A 45 -0.50 -17.26 2.14
CA MET A 45 -1.78 -16.58 2.21
C MET A 45 -2.82 -17.29 1.37
N ASP A 46 -3.83 -17.82 2.05
CA ASP A 46 -5.03 -18.30 1.39
C ASP A 46 -5.94 -17.11 1.01
N LYS A 47 -5.61 -16.51 -0.14
CA LYS A 47 -6.40 -15.44 -0.76
C LYS A 47 -6.60 -15.75 -2.24
N SER A 48 -7.85 -15.95 -2.63
CA SER A 48 -8.24 -16.26 -4.01
C SER A 48 -7.72 -15.24 -5.04
N VAL A 49 -7.63 -13.95 -4.70
CA VAL A 49 -7.09 -12.92 -5.58
C VAL A 49 -5.60 -13.10 -5.91
N ILE A 50 -4.84 -13.79 -5.06
CA ILE A 50 -3.43 -14.14 -5.30
C ILE A 50 -3.37 -15.41 -6.14
N VAL A 51 -3.94 -16.49 -5.62
CA VAL A 51 -3.87 -17.83 -6.24
C VAL A 51 -4.40 -17.79 -7.68
N TYR A 52 -5.59 -17.21 -7.89
CA TYR A 52 -6.18 -17.11 -9.23
C TYR A 52 -5.38 -16.22 -10.19
N ASN A 53 -4.64 -15.23 -9.68
CA ASN A 53 -3.76 -14.42 -10.54
C ASN A 53 -2.59 -15.26 -11.06
N PHE A 54 -2.00 -16.10 -10.21
CA PHE A 54 -0.84 -16.92 -10.56
C PHE A 54 -1.22 -18.14 -11.40
N GLU A 55 -2.29 -18.85 -11.04
CA GLU A 55 -2.79 -19.99 -11.81
C GLU A 55 -3.20 -19.59 -13.23
N LYS A 56 -3.84 -18.43 -13.40
CA LYS A 56 -4.21 -17.91 -14.73
C LYS A 56 -2.99 -17.64 -15.62
N ARG A 57 -1.81 -17.43 -15.03
CA ARG A 57 -0.53 -17.27 -15.75
C ARG A 57 0.11 -18.62 -16.10
N GLY A 58 -0.49 -19.74 -15.70
CA GLY A 58 0.05 -21.08 -15.88
C GLY A 58 1.13 -21.44 -14.86
N TRP A 59 1.27 -20.69 -13.77
CA TRP A 59 2.26 -20.96 -12.72
C TRP A 59 1.81 -22.12 -11.84
N ALA A 60 2.75 -22.91 -11.35
CA ALA A 60 2.48 -24.01 -10.43
C ALA A 60 2.75 -23.60 -8.98
N GLN A 61 1.82 -23.89 -8.07
CA GLN A 61 2.03 -23.66 -6.65
C GLN A 61 2.98 -24.72 -6.07
N VAL A 62 3.94 -24.27 -5.26
CA VAL A 62 4.89 -25.11 -4.53
C VAL A 62 4.96 -24.70 -3.05
N GLY A 63 5.53 -25.57 -2.21
CA GLY A 63 5.75 -25.29 -0.80
C GLY A 63 6.91 -24.33 -0.54
N PRO A 64 7.05 -23.81 0.70
CA PRO A 64 8.11 -22.87 1.06
C PRO A 64 9.52 -23.49 1.06
N GLU A 65 9.60 -24.82 1.22
CA GLU A 65 10.85 -25.61 1.19
C GLU A 65 11.22 -26.10 -0.22
N ASP A 66 10.34 -25.92 -1.19
CA ASP A 66 10.57 -26.29 -2.59
C ASP A 66 11.27 -25.17 -3.37
N ASP A 67 11.69 -25.44 -4.61
CA ASP A 67 12.22 -24.43 -5.51
C ASP A 67 11.11 -23.52 -6.07
N TRP A 68 10.97 -22.33 -5.49
CA TRP A 68 10.01 -21.30 -5.88
C TRP A 68 10.68 -20.16 -6.65
N ASN A 69 10.00 -19.58 -7.64
CA ASN A 69 10.47 -18.38 -8.34
C ASN A 69 9.79 -17.10 -7.81
N PHE A 70 8.52 -17.19 -7.42
CA PHE A 70 7.76 -16.04 -6.93
C PHE A 70 7.12 -16.35 -5.57
N TYR A 71 7.55 -15.66 -4.52
CA TYR A 71 6.98 -15.82 -3.19
C TYR A 71 6.11 -14.63 -2.81
N TRP A 72 4.80 -14.85 -2.75
CA TRP A 72 3.88 -13.94 -2.08
C TRP A 72 3.77 -14.31 -0.60
N ALA A 73 4.75 -13.86 0.18
CA ALA A 73 4.94 -14.18 1.59
C ALA A 73 4.13 -13.28 2.53
N VAL A 74 3.88 -13.76 3.74
CA VAL A 74 3.56 -12.89 4.88
C VAL A 74 4.84 -12.26 5.45
N THR A 75 4.72 -11.19 6.22
CA THR A 75 5.88 -10.46 6.77
C THR A 75 6.79 -11.33 7.65
N GLN A 76 6.24 -12.34 8.34
CA GLN A 76 7.03 -13.27 9.16
C GLN A 76 7.90 -14.19 8.30
N SER A 77 7.36 -14.74 7.21
CA SER A 77 8.13 -15.62 6.31
C SER A 77 9.26 -14.85 5.62
N CYS A 78 9.00 -13.61 5.18
CA CYS A 78 10.07 -12.74 4.68
C CYS A 78 11.18 -12.53 5.73
N ARG A 79 10.84 -12.25 6.99
CA ARG A 79 11.84 -12.11 8.06
C ARG A 79 12.68 -13.38 8.25
N ASN A 80 12.07 -14.56 8.13
CA ASN A 80 12.79 -15.83 8.25
C ASN A 80 13.75 -16.04 7.08
N ILE A 81 13.32 -15.73 5.84
CA ILE A 81 14.15 -15.82 4.63
C ILE A 81 15.40 -14.93 4.73
N PHE A 82 15.24 -13.71 5.24
CA PHE A 82 16.35 -12.77 5.43
C PHE A 82 17.06 -12.89 6.78
N SER A 83 16.69 -13.87 7.61
CA SER A 83 17.35 -14.09 8.90
C SER A 83 18.77 -14.60 8.66
N VAL A 84 19.74 -14.05 9.38
CA VAL A 84 21.13 -14.52 9.31
C VAL A 84 21.23 -15.98 9.80
N GLU A 85 20.32 -16.41 10.68
CA GLU A 85 20.30 -17.75 11.26
C GLU A 85 19.96 -18.84 10.23
N THR A 86 19.16 -18.53 9.21
CA THR A 86 18.79 -19.51 8.18
C THR A 86 19.89 -19.70 7.14
N GLY A 87 20.77 -18.69 6.98
CA GLY A 87 21.82 -18.69 5.95
C GLY A 87 21.28 -18.73 4.51
N TYR A 88 19.97 -18.55 4.32
CA TYR A 88 19.32 -18.68 3.03
C TYR A 88 19.76 -17.56 2.08
N ARG A 89 20.05 -17.92 0.84
CA ARG A 89 20.43 -16.98 -0.22
C ARG A 89 19.50 -17.17 -1.40
N MET A 90 18.82 -16.10 -1.78
CA MET A 90 17.94 -16.14 -2.93
C MET A 90 18.72 -16.25 -4.23
N GLY A 91 18.20 -17.02 -5.18
CA GLY A 91 18.71 -17.14 -6.54
C GLY A 91 18.26 -15.97 -7.43
N ASP A 92 18.97 -15.77 -8.54
CA ASP A 92 18.68 -14.70 -9.51
C ASP A 92 17.27 -14.75 -10.10
N ASN A 93 16.64 -15.94 -10.08
CA ASN A 93 15.30 -16.23 -10.57
C ASN A 93 14.22 -16.20 -9.46
N GLN A 94 14.50 -15.54 -8.33
CA GLN A 94 13.59 -15.44 -7.19
C GLN A 94 13.13 -14.00 -6.95
N THR A 95 11.91 -13.84 -6.46
CA THR A 95 11.34 -12.54 -6.11
C THR A 95 10.34 -12.67 -4.96
N ILE A 96 10.35 -11.70 -4.03
CA ILE A 96 9.51 -11.67 -2.83
C ILE A 96 8.86 -10.30 -2.59
N ASN A 97 7.64 -10.30 -2.06
CA ASN A 97 6.77 -9.12 -1.92
C ASN A 97 6.98 -8.26 -0.67
N HIS A 98 8.16 -8.34 -0.03
CA HIS A 98 8.51 -7.54 1.14
C HIS A 98 9.97 -7.15 1.17
N PHE A 99 10.26 -5.93 1.64
CA PHE A 99 11.60 -5.55 2.09
C PHE A 99 11.83 -6.03 3.54
N PRO A 100 13.06 -6.45 3.92
CA PRO A 100 13.33 -7.05 5.23
C PRO A 100 12.95 -6.15 6.41
N ASN A 101 13.23 -4.85 6.29
CA ASN A 101 12.94 -3.84 7.31
C ASN A 101 11.82 -2.87 6.92
N HIS A 102 10.81 -3.32 6.17
CA HIS A 102 9.60 -2.55 5.81
C HIS A 102 8.89 -1.86 7.00
N TYR A 103 9.15 -2.34 8.23
CA TYR A 103 8.64 -1.73 9.45
C TYR A 103 9.18 -0.31 9.72
N GLU A 104 10.27 0.11 9.08
CA GLU A 104 10.77 1.50 9.14
C GLU A 104 9.75 2.51 8.59
N LEU A 105 8.94 2.11 7.60
CA LEU A 105 7.87 2.93 7.04
C LEU A 105 6.52 2.69 7.74
N THR A 106 6.27 1.47 8.19
CA THR A 106 4.91 1.04 8.58
C THR A 106 4.64 1.08 10.08
N ARG A 107 5.69 1.03 10.92
CA ARG A 107 5.53 1.30 12.36
C ARG A 107 5.39 2.80 12.60
N LYS A 108 4.42 3.18 13.42
CA LYS A 108 4.02 4.59 13.61
C LYS A 108 5.13 5.43 14.27
N ASP A 109 5.85 4.86 15.22
CA ASP A 109 7.00 5.49 15.88
C ASP A 109 8.17 5.71 14.91
N LEU A 110 8.50 4.70 14.10
CA LEU A 110 9.59 4.77 13.12
C LEU A 110 9.27 5.71 11.97
N LEU A 111 8.03 5.71 11.45
CA LEU A 111 7.59 6.66 10.44
C LEU A 111 7.82 8.11 10.89
N VAL A 112 7.37 8.45 12.10
CA VAL A 112 7.54 9.79 12.66
C VAL A 112 9.01 10.12 12.90
N LYS A 113 9.79 9.16 13.42
CA LYS A 113 11.23 9.31 13.63
C LYS A 113 11.97 9.58 12.31
N ASN A 114 11.67 8.82 11.27
CA ASN A 114 12.28 8.93 9.95
C ASN A 114 11.93 10.27 9.28
N ILE A 115 10.67 10.73 9.37
CA ILE A 115 10.26 12.05 8.87
C ILE A 115 10.94 13.19 9.65
N LYS A 116 11.04 13.09 10.99
CA LYS A 116 11.76 14.08 11.82
C LYS A 116 13.24 14.16 11.45
N ARG A 117 13.90 13.01 11.21
CA ARG A 117 15.29 12.96 10.74
C ARG A 117 15.42 13.62 9.38
N TYR A 118 14.60 13.24 8.42
CA TYR A 118 14.61 13.77 7.06
C TYR A 118 14.47 15.29 7.01
N ARG A 119 13.53 15.85 7.77
CA ARG A 119 13.37 17.31 7.89
C ARG A 119 14.65 17.98 8.42
N LYS A 120 15.27 17.43 9.47
CA LYS A 120 16.52 17.97 10.06
C LYS A 120 17.71 17.88 9.11
N ASP A 121 17.81 16.81 8.33
CA ASP A 121 18.89 16.66 7.36
C ASP A 121 18.73 17.70 6.23
N LEU A 122 17.51 17.90 5.73
CA LEU A 122 17.22 18.97 4.77
C LEU A 122 17.49 20.38 5.31
N GLU A 123 17.26 20.63 6.60
CA GLU A 123 17.64 21.89 7.24
C GLU A 123 19.16 22.09 7.25
N ARG A 124 19.92 21.04 7.57
CA ARG A 124 21.38 21.08 7.58
C ARG A 124 21.94 21.34 6.18
N GLU A 125 21.27 20.82 5.17
CA GLU A 125 21.60 21.01 3.75
C GLU A 125 21.14 22.37 3.20
N GLY A 126 20.40 23.16 3.96
CA GLY A 126 19.84 24.44 3.50
C GLY A 126 18.78 24.29 2.40
N SER A 127 18.11 23.13 2.34
CA SER A 127 17.10 22.85 1.32
C SER A 127 15.86 23.74 1.51
N PRO A 128 15.32 24.36 0.44
CA PRO A 128 14.07 25.13 0.53
C PRO A 128 12.89 24.27 0.98
N LEU A 129 12.95 22.95 0.81
CA LEU A 129 11.92 22.03 1.30
C LEU A 129 11.76 22.04 2.82
N ALA A 130 12.83 22.42 3.54
CA ALA A 130 12.82 22.52 5.00
C ALA A 130 12.43 23.92 5.51
N GLU A 131 11.92 24.79 4.64
CA GLU A 131 11.43 26.11 5.03
C GLU A 131 10.40 26.00 6.18
N ARG A 132 10.59 26.83 7.21
CA ARG A 132 9.74 26.87 8.39
C ARG A 132 8.49 27.68 8.07
N GLY A 133 7.33 27.16 8.49
CA GLY A 133 6.05 27.86 8.35
C GLY A 133 5.71 28.70 9.59
N ASP A 134 4.53 29.31 9.58
CA ASP A 134 4.02 30.11 10.69
C ASP A 134 3.74 29.23 11.93
N GLY A 135 4.70 29.26 12.85
CA GLY A 135 4.61 28.66 14.19
C GLY A 135 5.71 27.63 14.48
N PRO A 136 5.99 27.38 15.78
CA PRO A 136 7.07 26.51 16.20
C PRO A 136 6.85 25.07 15.69
N GLY A 137 7.88 24.50 15.06
CA GLY A 137 7.87 23.10 14.63
C GLY A 137 7.13 22.82 13.31
N LYS A 138 6.54 23.84 12.66
CA LYS A 138 5.87 23.68 11.37
C LYS A 138 6.82 23.89 10.20
N TYR A 139 6.56 23.18 9.12
CA TYR A 139 7.29 23.26 7.86
C TYR A 139 6.31 23.68 6.76
N LEU A 140 6.73 24.56 5.85
CA LEU A 140 5.87 25.03 4.77
C LEU A 140 5.51 23.89 3.81
N HIS A 141 6.51 23.10 3.43
CA HIS A 141 6.36 22.04 2.43
C HIS A 141 6.23 20.62 3.01
N LEU A 142 6.71 20.42 4.24
CA LEU A 142 6.79 19.08 4.84
C LEU A 142 5.83 18.87 6.01
N ASP A 143 4.86 19.75 6.25
CA ASP A 143 3.85 19.61 7.31
C ASP A 143 2.65 18.74 6.89
N PHE A 144 2.91 17.45 6.67
CA PHE A 144 1.90 16.49 6.20
C PHE A 144 1.64 15.30 7.16
N ILE A 145 2.28 15.27 8.32
CA ILE A 145 1.95 14.31 9.40
C ILE A 145 1.45 15.07 10.63
N PRO A 146 0.43 14.56 11.36
CA PRO A 146 0.01 15.17 12.60
C PRO A 146 1.16 15.23 13.62
N VAL A 147 1.17 16.28 14.44
CA VAL A 147 2.10 16.39 15.57
C VAL A 147 2.00 15.14 16.42
N THR A 148 3.12 14.43 16.58
CA THR A 148 3.15 13.10 17.20
C THR A 148 4.36 12.94 18.11
N PHE A 149 4.10 12.29 19.25
CA PHE A 149 5.07 11.98 20.31
C PHE A 149 5.04 10.48 20.61
N VAL A 150 6.21 9.90 20.90
CA VAL A 150 6.35 8.48 21.23
C VAL A 150 6.41 8.31 22.75
N LEU A 151 5.46 7.58 23.33
CA LEU A 151 5.40 7.35 24.77
C LEU A 151 6.11 6.03 25.16
N PRO A 152 6.79 6.01 26.33
CA PRO A 152 6.88 7.07 27.34
C PRO A 152 7.96 8.14 27.09
N ALA A 153 8.84 7.96 26.11
CA ALA A 153 10.04 8.78 25.91
C ALA A 153 9.76 10.29 25.75
N ASP A 154 8.73 10.64 24.98
CA ASP A 154 8.36 12.02 24.66
C ASP A 154 7.27 12.59 25.58
N TYR A 155 7.01 11.98 26.75
CA TYR A 155 5.89 12.37 27.62
C TYR A 155 5.93 13.85 28.02
N ASN A 156 7.11 14.35 28.44
CA ASN A 156 7.26 15.75 28.86
C ASN A 156 7.03 16.72 27.69
N MET A 157 7.57 16.41 26.51
CA MET A 157 7.35 17.20 25.29
C MET A 157 5.87 17.24 24.91
N PHE A 158 5.17 16.10 25.02
CA PHE A 158 3.72 16.05 24.80
C PHE A 158 2.97 16.94 25.80
N VAL A 159 3.30 16.87 27.09
CA VAL A 159 2.64 17.67 28.14
C VAL A 159 2.83 19.17 27.91
N GLU A 160 4.03 19.59 27.50
CA GLU A 160 4.30 20.98 27.12
C GLU A 160 3.46 21.41 25.92
N GLU A 161 3.38 20.59 24.87
CA GLU A 161 2.56 20.89 23.70
C GLU A 161 1.07 20.93 24.03
N TYR A 162 0.57 19.99 24.83
CA TYR A 162 -0.82 19.97 25.30
C TYR A 162 -1.17 21.24 26.09
N ARG A 163 -0.26 21.74 26.95
CA ARG A 163 -0.49 22.95 27.74
C ARG A 163 -0.66 24.21 26.89
N LYS A 164 -0.11 24.25 25.67
CA LYS A 164 -0.33 25.36 24.73
C LYS A 164 -1.76 25.42 24.21
N SER A 165 -2.44 24.27 24.14
CA SER A 165 -3.84 24.17 23.72
C SER A 165 -4.59 23.08 24.50
N PRO A 166 -5.02 23.35 25.75
CA PRO A 166 -5.60 22.32 26.62
C PRO A 166 -6.93 21.73 26.13
N GLN A 167 -7.60 22.41 25.20
CA GLN A 167 -8.84 21.94 24.57
C GLN A 167 -8.59 20.98 23.41
N SER A 168 -7.33 20.73 23.06
CA SER A 168 -6.98 19.86 21.94
C SER A 168 -7.28 18.39 22.21
N THR A 169 -7.85 17.72 21.21
CA THR A 169 -8.05 16.28 21.21
C THR A 169 -6.83 15.59 20.59
N TRP A 170 -6.42 14.49 21.21
CA TRP A 170 -5.32 13.64 20.80
C TRP A 170 -5.79 12.21 20.64
N ILE A 171 -5.13 11.46 19.77
CA ILE A 171 -5.42 10.05 19.52
C ILE A 171 -4.22 9.22 19.93
N MET A 172 -4.45 8.25 20.81
CA MET A 172 -3.45 7.26 21.20
C MET A 172 -3.58 6.02 20.32
N LYS A 173 -2.43 5.53 19.85
CA LYS A 173 -2.36 4.35 18.98
C LYS A 173 -1.16 3.48 19.38
N PRO A 174 -1.31 2.14 19.44
CA PRO A 174 -0.16 1.26 19.62
C PRO A 174 0.76 1.33 18.39
N CYS A 175 2.09 1.34 18.59
CA CYS A 175 3.06 1.57 17.52
C CYS A 175 3.04 0.50 16.41
N GLY A 176 2.81 -0.77 16.79
CA GLY A 176 2.88 -1.94 15.89
C GLY A 176 1.55 -2.62 15.60
N LYS A 177 0.42 -2.09 16.08
CA LYS A 177 -0.92 -2.64 15.80
C LYS A 177 -1.61 -1.90 14.66
N SER A 178 -2.58 -2.58 14.05
CA SER A 178 -3.40 -2.10 12.95
C SER A 178 -4.89 -2.34 13.23
N GLN A 179 -5.76 -2.05 12.26
CA GLN A 179 -7.22 -2.33 12.31
C GLN A 179 -8.00 -1.63 13.43
N GLY A 180 -7.47 -0.54 13.99
CA GLY A 180 -8.14 0.22 15.04
C GLY A 180 -8.00 -0.35 16.45
N ALA A 181 -7.29 -1.48 16.63
CA ALA A 181 -7.15 -2.13 17.93
C ALA A 181 -6.30 -1.29 18.90
N GLY A 182 -6.82 -1.06 20.11
CA GLY A 182 -6.13 -0.30 21.17
C GLY A 182 -6.09 1.21 20.95
N ILE A 183 -6.89 1.74 20.01
CA ILE A 183 -6.97 3.18 19.76
C ILE A 183 -7.99 3.83 20.70
N PHE A 184 -7.64 4.98 21.27
CA PHE A 184 -8.56 5.79 22.08
C PHE A 184 -8.22 7.27 22.00
N LEU A 185 -9.21 8.13 22.30
CA LEU A 185 -9.06 9.57 22.30
C LEU A 185 -8.76 10.12 23.69
N ILE A 186 -7.96 11.17 23.75
CA ILE A 186 -7.61 11.92 24.95
C ILE A 186 -7.86 13.40 24.71
N ASN A 187 -8.71 13.98 25.54
CA ASN A 187 -8.95 15.42 25.60
C ASN A 187 -8.52 16.02 26.96
N LYS A 188 -8.16 15.17 27.94
CA LYS A 188 -7.76 15.58 29.31
C LYS A 188 -6.53 14.77 29.75
N LEU A 189 -5.52 15.44 30.30
CA LEU A 189 -4.33 14.78 30.85
C LEU A 189 -4.64 13.74 31.95
N SER A 190 -5.77 13.89 32.65
CA SER A 190 -6.20 12.90 33.64
C SER A 190 -6.47 11.52 33.02
N LYS A 191 -7.06 11.45 31.81
CA LYS A 191 -7.26 10.19 31.07
C LYS A 191 -5.90 9.52 30.76
N LEU A 192 -4.89 10.30 30.37
CA LEU A 192 -3.53 9.78 30.11
C LEU A 192 -2.86 9.23 31.37
N LYS A 193 -2.97 9.93 32.50
CA LYS A 193 -2.41 9.48 33.79
C LYS A 193 -3.08 8.19 34.27
N LYS A 194 -4.40 8.06 34.09
CA LYS A 194 -5.14 6.83 34.41
C LYS A 194 -4.62 5.65 33.58
N TRP A 195 -4.56 5.81 32.26
CA TRP A 195 -4.01 4.79 31.36
C TRP A 195 -2.57 4.40 31.73
N SER A 196 -1.70 5.37 32.04
CA SER A 196 -0.32 5.08 32.43
C SER A 196 -0.21 4.29 33.74
N ARG A 197 -1.12 4.50 34.70
CA ARG A 197 -1.17 3.71 35.95
C ARG A 197 -1.65 2.28 35.68
N GLU A 198 -2.68 2.12 34.85
CA GLU A 198 -3.20 0.81 34.45
C GLU A 198 -2.16 0.00 33.68
N ALA A 199 -1.38 0.65 32.81
CA ALA A 199 -0.31 0.02 32.05
C ALA A 199 0.88 -0.46 32.92
N LYS A 200 1.06 0.14 34.12
CA LYS A 200 2.08 -0.28 35.10
C LYS A 200 1.57 -1.33 36.08
N ASN A 201 0.31 -1.75 35.98
CA ASN A 201 -0.27 -2.74 36.86
C ASN A 201 0.33 -4.14 36.58
N PRO A 202 0.94 -4.83 37.56
CA PRO A 202 1.51 -6.17 37.38
C PRO A 202 0.50 -7.21 36.88
N PHE A 203 -0.79 -7.01 37.15
CA PHE A 203 -1.89 -7.86 36.68
C PHE A 203 -2.26 -7.64 35.21
N ASN A 204 -1.63 -6.68 34.51
CA ASN A 204 -1.86 -6.41 33.10
C ASN A 204 -0.54 -6.34 32.30
N PRO A 205 0.26 -7.44 32.27
CA PRO A 205 1.62 -7.45 31.72
C PRO A 205 1.69 -7.19 30.20
N ASN A 206 0.56 -7.33 29.49
CA ASN A 206 0.49 -7.07 28.05
C ASN A 206 0.49 -5.56 27.72
N LEU A 207 -0.06 -4.70 28.60
CA LEU A 207 -0.03 -3.25 28.38
C LEU A 207 1.33 -2.63 28.70
N SER A 208 2.11 -3.22 29.63
CA SER A 208 3.38 -2.65 30.09
C SER A 208 4.51 -2.75 29.06
N LYS A 209 4.39 -3.66 28.08
CA LYS A 209 5.37 -3.88 27.00
C LYS A 209 5.05 -3.13 25.69
N GLU A 210 3.86 -2.55 25.57
CA GLU A 210 3.42 -1.93 24.32
C GLU A 210 3.81 -0.44 24.26
N SER A 211 4.59 -0.07 23.24
CA SER A 211 4.86 1.33 22.92
C SER A 211 3.65 1.96 22.21
N TYR A 212 3.36 3.21 22.54
CA TYR A 212 2.26 3.98 21.97
C TYR A 212 2.79 5.28 21.36
N VAL A 213 2.11 5.72 20.29
CA VAL A 213 2.20 7.09 19.81
C VAL A 213 0.97 7.86 20.27
N ILE A 214 1.17 9.12 20.62
CA ILE A 214 0.10 10.10 20.83
C ILE A 214 0.21 11.18 19.75
N SER A 215 -0.84 11.30 18.94
CA SER A 215 -0.89 12.20 17.79
C SER A 215 -2.02 13.21 17.94
N ARG A 216 -1.83 14.44 17.45
CA ARG A 216 -2.92 15.43 17.39
C ARG A 216 -4.04 14.86 16.52
N TYR A 217 -5.25 14.83 17.07
CA TYR A 217 -6.41 14.38 16.34
C TYR A 217 -6.86 15.46 15.34
N ILE A 218 -7.17 15.06 14.11
CA ILE A 218 -7.72 15.94 13.07
C ILE A 218 -9.22 16.07 13.35
N ASP A 219 -9.58 17.15 14.05
CA ASP A 219 -10.94 17.43 14.51
C ASP A 219 -11.82 18.12 13.45
N ASN A 220 -11.21 18.60 12.36
CA ASN A 220 -11.84 19.27 11.22
C ASN A 220 -11.72 18.48 9.88
N PRO A 221 -12.05 17.18 9.82
CA PRO A 221 -11.94 16.42 8.57
C PRO A 221 -12.89 16.95 7.50
N LEU A 222 -12.54 16.76 6.23
CA LEU A 222 -13.49 16.90 5.14
C LEU A 222 -14.62 15.87 5.31
N LEU A 223 -15.86 16.33 5.22
CA LEU A 223 -17.05 15.51 5.34
C LEU A 223 -17.77 15.40 4.01
N ILE A 224 -18.31 14.22 3.70
CA ILE A 224 -19.24 14.02 2.59
C ILE A 224 -20.52 13.44 3.18
N GLY A 225 -21.66 14.09 2.94
CA GLY A 225 -22.92 13.73 3.60
C GLY A 225 -22.88 13.84 5.13
N GLY A 226 -21.98 14.67 5.68
CA GLY A 226 -21.76 14.80 7.12
C GLY A 226 -20.98 13.63 7.75
N LYS A 227 -20.47 12.68 6.97
CA LYS A 227 -19.71 11.51 7.47
C LYS A 227 -18.21 11.70 7.23
N LYS A 228 -17.40 11.32 8.23
CA LYS A 228 -15.94 11.31 8.15
C LYS A 228 -15.47 10.14 7.28
N PHE A 229 -14.36 10.31 6.57
CA PHE A 229 -13.71 9.24 5.83
C PHE A 229 -12.18 9.35 5.86
N ASP A 230 -11.52 8.22 5.59
CA ASP A 230 -10.10 8.18 5.21
C ASP A 230 -9.95 7.68 3.77
N LEU A 231 -8.80 7.95 3.16
CA LEU A 231 -8.42 7.48 1.84
C LEU A 231 -7.41 6.34 1.96
N ARG A 232 -7.72 5.20 1.33
CA ARG A 232 -6.79 4.09 1.10
C ARG A 232 -6.25 4.16 -0.33
N LEU A 233 -4.95 4.40 -0.45
CA LEU A 233 -4.19 4.33 -1.70
C LEU A 233 -3.19 3.18 -1.68
N TYR A 234 -2.81 2.68 -2.85
CA TYR A 234 -1.83 1.61 -3.01
C TYR A 234 -0.60 2.13 -3.74
N VAL A 235 0.57 1.95 -3.13
CA VAL A 235 1.85 2.41 -3.68
C VAL A 235 2.78 1.21 -3.76
N LEU A 236 3.22 0.87 -4.98
CA LEU A 236 4.19 -0.19 -5.24
C LEU A 236 5.59 0.40 -5.27
N ILE A 237 6.48 -0.15 -4.45
CA ILE A 237 7.90 0.21 -4.39
C ILE A 237 8.69 -0.96 -4.96
N THR A 238 9.45 -0.71 -6.01
CA THR A 238 10.24 -1.73 -6.70
C THR A 238 11.71 -1.70 -6.30
N SER A 239 12.16 -0.57 -5.76
CA SER A 239 13.51 -0.35 -5.25
C SER A 239 13.52 0.88 -4.34
N PHE A 240 14.34 0.87 -3.29
CA PHE A 240 14.69 2.04 -2.47
C PHE A 240 16.04 2.64 -2.85
N ARG A 241 16.87 1.94 -3.63
CA ARG A 241 18.17 2.40 -4.10
C ARG A 241 18.45 1.91 -5.53
N PRO A 242 18.18 2.74 -6.56
CA PRO A 242 17.52 4.05 -6.49
C PRO A 242 16.04 3.94 -6.13
N LEU A 243 15.43 4.98 -5.55
CA LEU A 243 14.02 4.92 -5.16
C LEU A 243 13.12 4.94 -6.41
N LYS A 244 12.30 3.89 -6.54
CA LYS A 244 11.31 3.71 -7.61
C LYS A 244 9.96 3.36 -7.03
N ALA A 245 8.97 4.19 -7.31
CA ALA A 245 7.64 4.11 -6.74
C ALA A 245 6.55 4.32 -7.80
N TYR A 246 5.48 3.55 -7.69
CA TYR A 246 4.32 3.60 -8.58
C TYR A 246 3.04 3.75 -7.76
N LEU A 247 2.19 4.70 -8.13
CA LEU A 247 0.88 4.91 -7.52
C LEU A 247 -0.18 4.14 -8.30
N PHE A 248 -0.96 3.31 -7.62
CA PHE A 248 -2.10 2.64 -8.25
C PHE A 248 -3.26 3.63 -8.37
N LYS A 249 -3.77 3.84 -9.60
CA LYS A 249 -4.89 4.75 -9.89
C LYS A 249 -6.16 4.39 -9.15
N LEU A 250 -6.37 3.12 -8.82
CA LEU A 250 -7.54 2.67 -8.08
C LEU A 250 -7.28 2.72 -6.56
N GLY A 251 -8.26 3.20 -5.82
CA GLY A 251 -8.27 3.18 -4.37
C GLY A 251 -9.67 3.48 -3.87
N PHE A 252 -9.83 3.62 -2.56
CA PHE A 252 -11.16 3.88 -1.99
C PHE A 252 -11.10 4.72 -0.73
N CYS A 253 -12.15 5.51 -0.53
CA CYS A 253 -12.48 6.13 0.74
C CYS A 253 -13.19 5.12 1.62
N ARG A 254 -12.90 5.11 2.92
CA ARG A 254 -13.66 4.35 3.93
C ARG A 254 -14.42 5.32 4.81
N PHE A 255 -15.74 5.22 4.82
CA PHE A 255 -16.61 6.10 5.60
C PHE A 255 -16.90 5.53 6.99
N CYS A 256 -17.05 6.41 7.96
CA CYS A 256 -17.78 6.09 9.19
C CYS A 256 -19.25 5.82 8.87
N THR A 257 -19.88 4.94 9.64
CA THR A 257 -21.32 4.65 9.55
C THR A 257 -22.16 5.80 10.09
N VAL A 258 -21.68 6.52 11.10
CA VAL A 258 -22.40 7.61 11.77
C VAL A 258 -21.93 8.98 11.26
N LYS A 259 -22.82 9.99 11.32
CA LYS A 259 -22.45 11.39 11.08
C LYS A 259 -21.37 11.84 12.07
N TYR A 260 -20.48 12.69 11.59
CA TYR A 260 -19.36 13.18 12.37
C TYR A 260 -19.83 14.23 13.38
N ASP A 261 -19.51 14.02 14.65
CA ASP A 261 -19.70 14.97 15.74
C ASP A 261 -18.38 15.07 16.55
N THR A 262 -18.09 16.25 17.07
CA THR A 262 -16.94 16.55 17.94
C THR A 262 -17.34 16.77 19.39
N SER A 263 -18.62 16.64 19.73
CA SER A 263 -19.14 16.78 21.08
C SER A 263 -18.41 15.82 22.05
N ILE A 264 -18.14 16.30 23.26
CA ILE A 264 -17.38 15.56 24.28
C ILE A 264 -18.07 14.25 24.67
N GLN A 265 -19.40 14.19 24.52
CA GLN A 265 -20.24 13.04 24.81
C GLN A 265 -19.97 11.87 23.85
N GLU A 266 -19.61 12.16 22.60
CA GLU A 266 -19.37 11.16 21.56
C GLU A 266 -17.89 10.76 21.41
N LEU A 267 -16.96 11.33 22.20
CA LEU A 267 -15.52 11.01 22.11
C LEU A 267 -15.19 9.54 22.41
N ASP A 268 -16.05 8.88 23.20
CA ASP A 268 -15.90 7.45 23.51
C ASP A 268 -16.61 6.57 22.45
N ASN A 269 -17.41 7.16 21.53
CA ASN A 269 -18.04 6.47 20.41
C ASN A 269 -17.06 6.30 19.23
N MET A 270 -16.38 5.15 19.21
CA MET A 270 -15.38 4.83 18.18
C MET A 270 -15.96 4.79 16.75
N TYR A 271 -17.28 4.57 16.58
CA TYR A 271 -17.92 4.49 15.26
C TYR A 271 -17.97 5.84 14.54
N VAL A 272 -17.93 6.95 15.27
CA VAL A 272 -17.88 8.33 14.73
C VAL A 272 -16.46 8.68 14.27
N HIS A 273 -15.45 8.14 14.98
CA HIS A 273 -14.07 8.62 14.88
C HIS A 273 -13.12 7.70 14.10
N LEU A 274 -13.40 6.40 14.02
CA LEU A 274 -12.56 5.40 13.35
C LEU A 274 -13.24 4.83 12.12
N THR A 275 -12.59 4.94 10.97
CA THR A 275 -13.09 4.53 9.65
C THR A 275 -12.75 3.08 9.29
N ASN A 276 -12.04 2.35 10.15
CA ASN A 276 -11.63 0.97 9.88
C ASN A 276 -12.83 0.02 9.75
N VAL A 277 -12.86 -0.79 8.69
CA VAL A 277 -13.93 -1.78 8.43
C VAL A 277 -14.13 -2.76 9.59
N SER A 278 -13.05 -3.13 10.30
CA SER A 278 -13.10 -3.97 11.51
C SER A 278 -14.00 -3.40 12.60
N VAL A 279 -14.05 -2.07 12.74
CA VAL A 279 -14.93 -1.35 13.65
C VAL A 279 -16.30 -1.16 13.00
N GLN A 280 -16.33 -0.65 11.77
CA GLN A 280 -17.55 -0.21 11.11
C GLN A 280 -18.53 -1.33 10.73
N LYS A 281 -18.06 -2.57 10.52
CA LYS A 281 -18.92 -3.73 10.19
C LYS A 281 -19.93 -4.09 11.29
N HIS A 282 -19.72 -3.58 12.51
CA HIS A 282 -20.60 -3.78 13.65
C HIS A 282 -21.55 -2.60 13.89
N GLY A 283 -21.53 -1.58 13.03
CA GLY A 283 -22.44 -0.44 13.12
C GLY A 283 -23.78 -0.73 12.45
N ASP A 284 -24.88 -0.25 13.04
CA ASP A 284 -26.25 -0.53 12.59
C ASP A 284 -26.55 -0.03 11.16
N GLU A 285 -25.91 1.07 10.74
CA GLU A 285 -26.04 1.63 9.37
C GLU A 285 -25.04 1.03 8.35
N TYR A 286 -24.36 -0.08 8.68
CA TYR A 286 -23.39 -0.66 7.76
C TYR A 286 -24.07 -1.26 6.52
N ASN A 287 -23.90 -0.59 5.38
CA ASN A 287 -24.36 -1.11 4.10
C ASN A 287 -23.37 -2.15 3.56
N SER A 288 -23.75 -3.43 3.58
CA SER A 288 -22.94 -4.55 3.10
C SER A 288 -22.75 -4.60 1.58
N LEU A 289 -23.67 -4.00 0.80
CA LEU A 289 -23.57 -3.93 -0.67
C LEU A 289 -22.44 -3.01 -1.14
N HIS A 290 -22.31 -1.83 -0.51
CA HIS A 290 -21.26 -0.86 -0.86
C HIS A 290 -20.08 -0.85 0.14
N GLY A 291 -20.24 -1.49 1.30
CA GLY A 291 -19.23 -1.62 2.35
C GLY A 291 -18.81 -0.31 3.03
N GLY A 292 -19.60 0.75 2.88
CA GLY A 292 -19.22 2.11 3.31
C GLY A 292 -18.03 2.69 2.53
N LYS A 293 -17.86 2.30 1.26
CA LYS A 293 -16.72 2.71 0.43
C LYS A 293 -17.15 3.55 -0.77
N LEU A 294 -16.31 4.54 -1.10
CA LEU A 294 -16.41 5.33 -2.33
C LEU A 294 -15.08 5.22 -3.08
N SER A 295 -15.09 4.97 -4.40
CA SER A 295 -13.83 4.93 -5.15
C SER A 295 -13.11 6.29 -5.14
N VAL A 296 -11.79 6.27 -5.25
CA VAL A 296 -10.99 7.50 -5.42
C VAL A 296 -11.44 8.29 -6.65
N GLN A 297 -11.83 7.60 -7.73
CA GLN A 297 -12.39 8.20 -8.94
C GLN A 297 -13.66 9.01 -8.64
N ASN A 298 -14.57 8.45 -7.85
CA ASN A 298 -15.81 9.13 -7.49
C ASN A 298 -15.56 10.26 -6.50
N LEU A 299 -14.59 10.12 -5.58
CA LEU A 299 -14.13 11.24 -4.74
C LEU A 299 -13.61 12.39 -5.61
N ARG A 300 -12.77 12.09 -6.61
CA ARG A 300 -12.24 13.09 -7.54
C ARG A 300 -13.37 13.80 -8.27
N LEU A 301 -14.29 13.05 -8.88
CA LEU A 301 -15.45 13.62 -9.57
C LEU A 301 -16.31 14.51 -8.66
N TYR A 302 -16.54 14.08 -7.42
CA TYR A 302 -17.28 14.86 -6.42
C TYR A 302 -16.55 16.18 -6.06
N LEU A 303 -15.23 16.15 -5.92
CA LEU A 303 -14.45 17.35 -5.62
C LEU A 303 -14.37 18.28 -6.82
N GLU A 304 -14.24 17.74 -8.04
CA GLU A 304 -14.24 18.54 -9.26
C GLU A 304 -15.57 19.27 -9.45
N SER A 305 -16.69 18.61 -9.16
CA SER A 305 -18.03 19.22 -9.27
C SER A 305 -18.35 20.22 -8.15
N THR A 306 -17.83 20.03 -6.93
CA THR A 306 -18.17 20.87 -5.77
C THR A 306 -17.15 21.96 -5.46
N ARG A 307 -15.87 21.77 -5.84
CA ARG A 307 -14.74 22.68 -5.53
C ARG A 307 -13.99 23.15 -6.77
N GLY A 308 -14.23 22.54 -7.92
CA GLY A 308 -13.55 22.85 -9.17
C GLY A 308 -12.33 21.97 -9.45
N LYS A 309 -12.00 21.86 -10.75
CA LYS A 309 -10.94 20.99 -11.26
C LYS A 309 -9.55 21.34 -10.72
N ALA A 310 -9.14 22.60 -10.81
CA ALA A 310 -7.80 23.03 -10.38
C ALA A 310 -7.53 22.78 -8.88
N VAL A 311 -8.54 23.02 -8.03
CA VAL A 311 -8.46 22.77 -6.59
C VAL A 311 -8.29 21.27 -6.31
N THR A 312 -9.04 20.45 -7.04
CA THR A 312 -8.97 18.99 -6.92
C THR A 312 -7.61 18.46 -7.36
N GLU A 313 -7.10 18.91 -8.52
CA GLU A 313 -5.78 18.54 -9.01
C GLU A 313 -4.67 18.92 -8.03
N LYS A 314 -4.75 20.11 -7.42
CA LYS A 314 -3.81 20.54 -6.38
C LYS A 314 -3.84 19.64 -5.15
N LEU A 315 -5.02 19.22 -4.70
CA LEU A 315 -5.16 18.28 -3.58
C LEU A 315 -4.51 16.93 -3.89
N PHE A 316 -4.76 16.36 -5.07
CA PHE A 316 -4.17 15.08 -5.46
C PHE A 316 -2.64 15.19 -5.66
N ALA A 317 -2.14 16.33 -6.16
CA ALA A 317 -0.71 16.61 -6.18
C ALA A 317 -0.11 16.67 -4.77
N ASN A 318 -0.79 17.31 -3.82
CA ASN A 318 -0.36 17.34 -2.41
C ASN A 318 -0.41 15.94 -1.77
N ILE A 319 -1.35 15.08 -2.15
CA ILE A 319 -1.38 13.67 -1.72
C ILE A 319 -0.13 12.93 -2.21
N SER A 320 0.18 13.04 -3.50
CA SER A 320 1.40 12.47 -4.09
C SER A 320 2.66 12.99 -3.41
N TRP A 321 2.70 14.28 -3.09
CA TRP A 321 3.79 14.92 -2.34
C TRP A 321 4.01 14.28 -0.96
N CYS A 322 2.93 14.05 -0.19
CA CYS A 322 3.00 13.37 1.10
C CYS A 322 3.61 11.97 0.97
N ILE A 323 3.20 11.23 -0.06
CA ILE A 323 3.69 9.87 -0.33
C ILE A 323 5.19 9.92 -0.66
N VAL A 324 5.59 10.73 -1.65
CA VAL A 324 6.99 10.84 -2.11
C VAL A 324 7.92 11.21 -0.96
N HIS A 325 7.58 12.23 -0.17
CA HIS A 325 8.45 12.66 0.92
C HIS A 325 8.46 11.70 2.11
N SER A 326 7.40 10.92 2.33
CA SER A 326 7.44 9.81 3.30
C SER A 326 8.41 8.70 2.86
N LEU A 327 8.47 8.40 1.56
CA LEU A 327 9.39 7.40 1.01
C LEU A 327 10.83 7.89 1.04
N LYS A 328 11.09 9.13 0.60
CA LYS A 328 12.42 9.76 0.68
C LYS A 328 12.96 9.81 2.11
N ALA A 329 12.09 10.05 3.10
CA ALA A 329 12.50 10.06 4.51
C ALA A 329 13.01 8.69 5.01
N VAL A 330 12.49 7.60 4.45
CA VAL A 330 12.78 6.22 4.86
C VAL A 330 13.86 5.57 3.98
N ALA A 331 14.01 5.98 2.71
CA ALA A 331 14.96 5.40 1.75
C ALA A 331 16.41 5.23 2.29
N PRO A 332 17.00 6.18 3.06
CA PRO A 332 18.36 6.00 3.58
C PRO A 332 18.52 4.81 4.52
N VAL A 333 17.46 4.43 5.26
CA VAL A 333 17.52 3.35 6.27
C VAL A 333 16.93 2.03 5.77
N MET A 334 16.30 2.00 4.59
CA MET A 334 15.75 0.76 4.03
C MET A 334 16.85 -0.19 3.59
N ALA A 335 16.72 -1.46 3.99
CA ALA A 335 17.47 -2.57 3.46
C ALA A 335 16.94 -2.85 2.05
N ASN A 336 17.70 -2.41 1.05
CA ASN A 336 17.35 -2.59 -0.35
C ASN A 336 17.95 -3.89 -0.88
N ASP A 337 17.08 -4.81 -1.29
CA ASP A 337 17.45 -6.04 -1.98
C ASP A 337 16.70 -6.09 -3.32
N ARG A 338 17.39 -6.52 -4.38
CA ARG A 338 16.84 -6.53 -5.74
C ARG A 338 15.76 -7.60 -5.94
N HIS A 339 15.74 -8.66 -5.13
CA HIS A 339 14.67 -9.66 -5.15
C HIS A 339 13.36 -9.12 -4.55
N CYS A 340 13.42 -8.00 -3.80
CA CYS A 340 12.26 -7.44 -3.11
C CYS A 340 11.46 -6.48 -3.98
N PHE A 341 10.16 -6.45 -3.74
CA PHE A 341 9.27 -5.33 -4.02
C PHE A 341 8.28 -5.22 -2.88
N GLU A 342 7.53 -4.12 -2.76
CA GLU A 342 6.49 -4.04 -1.75
C GLU A 342 5.33 -3.15 -2.15
N CYS A 343 4.10 -3.63 -1.94
CA CYS A 343 2.90 -2.83 -2.08
C CYS A 343 2.43 -2.34 -0.71
N TYR A 344 2.50 -1.04 -0.49
CA TYR A 344 2.04 -0.39 0.73
C TYR A 344 0.63 0.17 0.55
N GLY A 345 -0.18 0.05 1.61
CA GLY A 345 -1.45 0.76 1.75
C GLY A 345 -1.26 2.07 2.50
N TYR A 346 -1.42 3.20 1.83
CA TYR A 346 -1.36 4.53 2.43
C TYR A 346 -2.73 4.97 2.93
N ASP A 347 -2.77 5.42 4.19
CA ASP A 347 -3.98 5.93 4.84
C ASP A 347 -3.86 7.43 5.04
N ILE A 348 -4.68 8.19 4.34
CA ILE A 348 -4.65 9.66 4.33
C ILE A 348 -6.00 10.21 4.78
N ILE A 349 -5.99 11.23 5.64
CA ILE A 349 -7.16 12.03 5.96
C ILE A 349 -7.02 13.39 5.29
N ILE A 350 -8.12 13.90 4.74
CA ILE A 350 -8.19 15.23 4.13
C ILE A 350 -8.94 16.11 5.12
N ASP A 351 -8.41 17.27 5.47
CA ASP A 351 -9.12 18.22 6.32
C ASP A 351 -10.07 19.13 5.53
N ASN A 352 -10.88 19.92 6.24
CA ASN A 352 -11.86 20.82 5.64
C ASN A 352 -11.24 21.96 4.79
N LYS A 353 -9.93 22.18 4.89
CA LYS A 353 -9.15 23.11 4.05
C LYS A 353 -8.47 22.41 2.88
N LEU A 354 -8.83 21.15 2.62
CA LEU A 354 -8.25 20.31 1.57
C LEU A 354 -6.73 20.10 1.73
N LYS A 355 -6.25 20.05 2.97
CA LYS A 355 -4.90 19.60 3.26
C LYS A 355 -4.89 18.10 3.55
N PRO A 356 -4.06 17.32 2.85
CA PRO A 356 -3.88 15.90 3.15
C PRO A 356 -2.94 15.69 4.33
N TRP A 357 -3.28 14.70 5.16
CA TRP A 357 -2.53 14.27 6.33
C TRP A 357 -2.26 12.78 6.24
N LEU A 358 -0.98 12.38 6.21
CA LEU A 358 -0.57 11.00 6.29
C LEU A 358 -0.78 10.47 7.71
N ILE A 359 -1.59 9.41 7.84
CA ILE A 359 -1.99 8.84 9.13
C ILE A 359 -1.23 7.57 9.45
N GLU A 360 -1.14 6.66 8.49
CA GLU A 360 -0.36 5.42 8.59
C GLU A 360 -0.02 4.88 7.22
N VAL A 361 1.01 4.02 7.18
CA VAL A 361 1.37 3.21 6.03
C VAL A 361 1.33 1.75 6.47
N ASN A 362 0.65 0.92 5.71
CA ASN A 362 0.43 -0.49 6.03
C ASN A 362 1.21 -1.37 5.05
N ALA A 363 2.12 -2.20 5.56
CA ALA A 363 2.64 -3.34 4.80
C ALA A 363 1.53 -4.40 4.69
N SER A 364 1.55 -5.21 3.63
CA SER A 364 0.53 -6.23 3.39
C SER A 364 -0.91 -5.68 3.51
N PRO A 365 -1.29 -4.65 2.73
CA PRO A 365 -2.63 -4.10 2.83
C PRO A 365 -3.68 -5.21 2.59
N SER A 366 -4.71 -5.25 3.42
CA SER A 366 -5.68 -6.36 3.42
C SER A 366 -6.20 -6.67 2.02
N LEU A 367 -6.07 -7.93 1.61
CA LEU A 367 -6.57 -8.47 0.35
C LEU A 367 -7.95 -9.13 0.48
N THR A 368 -8.59 -9.04 1.65
CA THR A 368 -9.96 -9.58 1.87
C THR A 368 -11.01 -8.78 1.12
N SER A 369 -11.75 -9.42 0.21
CA SER A 369 -12.79 -8.75 -0.57
C SER A 369 -14.14 -8.85 0.13
N THR A 370 -14.64 -7.73 0.64
CA THR A 370 -15.98 -7.65 1.26
C THR A 370 -17.08 -7.30 0.26
N THR A 371 -16.71 -6.70 -0.88
CA THR A 371 -17.63 -6.33 -1.98
C THR A 371 -17.10 -6.81 -3.33
N VAL A 372 -17.94 -6.84 -4.36
CA VAL A 372 -17.53 -7.15 -5.73
C VAL A 372 -16.49 -6.15 -6.23
N ASN A 373 -16.66 -4.87 -5.91
CA ASN A 373 -15.71 -3.81 -6.26
C ASN A 373 -14.34 -4.05 -5.61
N ASP A 374 -14.31 -4.49 -4.34
CA ASP A 374 -13.05 -4.85 -3.67
C ASP A 374 -12.35 -6.01 -4.39
N ARG A 375 -13.11 -7.04 -4.79
CA ARG A 375 -12.57 -8.20 -5.53
C ARG A 375 -11.97 -7.78 -6.86
N ILE A 376 -12.65 -6.96 -7.63
CA ILE A 376 -12.16 -6.46 -8.92
C ILE A 376 -10.92 -5.59 -8.72
N LEU A 377 -10.95 -4.64 -7.78
CA LEU A 377 -9.82 -3.74 -7.51
C LEU A 377 -8.58 -4.54 -7.09
N LYS A 378 -8.74 -5.47 -6.14
CA LYS A 378 -7.63 -6.25 -5.60
C LYS A 378 -7.09 -7.26 -6.60
N TYR A 379 -7.95 -7.87 -7.39
CA TYR A 379 -7.51 -8.73 -8.49
C TYR A 379 -6.64 -7.94 -9.48
N LYS A 380 -7.08 -6.76 -9.92
CA LYS A 380 -6.32 -5.86 -10.80
C LYS A 380 -5.02 -5.37 -10.16
N LEU A 381 -5.03 -5.10 -8.85
CA LEU A 381 -3.84 -4.68 -8.11
C LEU A 381 -2.75 -5.75 -8.18
N ILE A 382 -3.07 -7.00 -7.82
CA ILE A 382 -2.10 -8.10 -7.87
C ILE A 382 -1.65 -8.35 -9.31
N ASP A 383 -2.58 -8.37 -10.26
CA ASP A 383 -2.30 -8.55 -11.68
C ASP A 383 -1.27 -7.54 -12.20
N ASN A 384 -1.49 -6.25 -11.94
CA ASN A 384 -0.62 -5.18 -12.40
C ASN A 384 0.69 -5.09 -11.60
N ILE A 385 0.71 -5.51 -10.31
CA ILE A 385 1.97 -5.63 -9.55
C ILE A 385 2.89 -6.61 -10.27
N VAL A 386 2.39 -7.80 -10.62
CA VAL A 386 3.19 -8.83 -11.31
C VAL A 386 3.72 -8.29 -12.64
N SER A 387 2.90 -7.56 -13.41
CA SER A 387 3.32 -6.95 -14.68
C SER A 387 4.40 -5.88 -14.53
N VAL A 388 4.52 -5.23 -13.37
CA VAL A 388 5.57 -4.24 -13.09
C VAL A 388 6.86 -4.92 -12.61
N VAL A 389 6.74 -5.87 -11.68
CA VAL A 389 7.89 -6.43 -10.97
C VAL A 389 8.60 -7.53 -11.73
N LEU A 390 7.97 -8.11 -12.77
CA LEU A 390 8.57 -9.14 -13.61
C LEU A 390 8.92 -8.60 -15.01
N PRO A 391 9.93 -9.19 -15.68
CA PRO A 391 10.21 -8.89 -17.07
C PRO A 391 9.06 -9.33 -18.00
N PRO A 392 9.05 -8.86 -19.26
CA PRO A 392 8.00 -9.18 -20.23
C PRO A 392 7.84 -10.68 -20.56
N ASP A 393 8.89 -11.49 -20.34
CA ASP A 393 8.83 -12.94 -20.51
C ASP A 393 8.11 -13.67 -19.36
N GLY A 394 7.85 -12.95 -18.25
CA GLY A 394 7.13 -13.44 -17.07
C GLY A 394 7.97 -14.29 -16.13
N VAL A 395 9.28 -14.41 -16.34
CA VAL A 395 10.18 -15.18 -15.48
C VAL A 395 10.90 -14.21 -14.53
N PRO A 396 10.86 -14.40 -13.21
CA PRO A 396 11.62 -13.56 -12.29
C PRO A 396 13.11 -13.50 -12.65
N ASP A 397 13.66 -12.28 -12.66
CA ASP A 397 15.08 -12.02 -12.90
C ASP A 397 15.49 -10.79 -12.07
N VAL A 398 16.42 -10.99 -11.14
CA VAL A 398 16.97 -9.96 -10.25
C VAL A 398 17.61 -8.78 -11.01
N ARG A 399 17.98 -8.97 -12.28
CA ARG A 399 18.58 -7.94 -13.16
C ARG A 399 17.53 -7.04 -13.79
N TRP A 400 16.25 -7.42 -13.76
CA TRP A 400 15.17 -6.58 -14.23
C TRP A 400 15.12 -5.28 -13.42
N ASN A 401 15.22 -4.14 -14.10
CA ASN A 401 15.23 -2.82 -13.47
C ASN A 401 13.84 -2.38 -12.96
N LYS A 402 12.81 -3.21 -13.19
CA LYS A 402 11.41 -2.99 -12.79
C LYS A 402 10.84 -1.70 -13.37
N CYS A 403 11.26 -1.34 -14.59
CA CYS A 403 10.76 -0.21 -15.38
C CYS A 403 9.97 -0.76 -16.59
N PRO A 404 8.71 -1.20 -16.40
CA PRO A 404 7.88 -1.71 -17.49
C PRO A 404 7.44 -0.61 -18.46
N THR A 405 6.93 -1.02 -19.63
CA THR A 405 6.30 -0.09 -20.58
C THR A 405 5.02 0.52 -19.99
N PRO A 406 4.56 1.69 -20.48
CA PRO A 406 3.30 2.30 -20.04
C PRO A 406 2.08 1.38 -20.12
N GLN A 407 2.04 0.50 -21.13
CA GLN A 407 0.98 -0.48 -21.30
C GLN A 407 1.04 -1.58 -20.23
N ALA A 408 2.25 -2.04 -19.88
CA ALA A 408 2.45 -3.08 -18.87
C ALA A 408 2.22 -2.57 -17.43
N MET A 409 2.34 -1.26 -17.18
CA MET A 409 1.98 -0.67 -15.87
C MET A 409 0.49 -0.82 -15.53
N GLY A 410 -0.39 -0.96 -16.52
CA GLY A 410 -1.83 -1.09 -16.32
C GLY A 410 -2.42 0.11 -15.57
N ASN A 411 -2.92 -0.12 -14.34
CA ASN A 411 -3.45 0.94 -13.50
C ASN A 411 -2.40 1.59 -12.59
N PHE A 412 -1.12 1.27 -12.73
CA PHE A 412 -0.05 2.03 -12.07
C PHE A 412 0.33 3.27 -12.89
N GLU A 413 0.70 4.33 -12.17
CA GLU A 413 1.38 5.51 -12.70
C GLU A 413 2.73 5.62 -12.01
N LEU A 414 3.76 6.00 -12.76
CA LEU A 414 5.06 6.28 -12.17
C LEU A 414 4.93 7.50 -11.26
N LEU A 415 5.23 7.30 -9.97
CA LEU A 415 5.18 8.36 -8.96
C LEU A 415 6.55 9.01 -8.78
N LEU A 416 7.60 8.20 -8.77
CA LEU A 416 8.99 8.64 -8.64
C LEU A 416 9.91 7.58 -9.25
N ASP A 417 10.89 8.03 -10.02
CA ASP A 417 12.09 7.26 -10.36
C ASP A 417 13.29 8.21 -10.20
N GLU A 418 14.09 8.00 -9.16
CA GLU A 418 15.23 8.88 -8.86
C GLU A 418 16.29 8.90 -9.97
N GLU A 419 16.45 7.80 -10.73
CA GLU A 419 17.40 7.78 -11.85
C GLU A 419 16.89 8.65 -13.00
N LEU A 420 15.61 8.51 -13.35
CA LEU A 420 15.00 9.32 -14.41
C LEU A 420 15.00 10.81 -14.02
N SER A 421 14.61 11.14 -12.79
CA SER A 421 14.64 12.53 -12.31
C SER A 421 16.05 13.12 -12.34
N ALA A 422 17.08 12.38 -11.90
CA ALA A 422 18.45 12.85 -11.95
C ALA A 422 18.98 13.02 -13.38
N GLN A 423 18.49 12.22 -14.33
CA GLN A 423 18.84 12.34 -15.75
C GLN A 423 18.17 13.55 -16.40
N GLU A 424 16.88 13.79 -16.12
CA GLU A 424 16.15 14.97 -16.58
C GLU A 424 16.79 16.27 -16.06
N GLU A 425 17.21 16.31 -14.79
CA GLU A 425 17.92 17.46 -14.21
C GLU A 425 19.25 17.76 -14.93
N LYS A 426 20.01 16.70 -15.27
CA LYS A 426 21.26 16.83 -16.05
C LYS A 426 21.00 17.35 -17.47
N ASP A 427 19.94 16.88 -18.11
CA ASP A 427 19.58 17.29 -19.47
C ASP A 427 19.10 18.75 -19.51
N VAL A 428 18.34 19.20 -18.51
CA VAL A 428 17.96 20.61 -18.34
C VAL A 428 19.18 21.49 -18.09
N TYR A 429 20.14 21.03 -17.28
CA TYR A 429 21.38 21.77 -17.06
C TYR A 429 22.23 21.87 -18.33
N SER A 430 22.40 20.76 -19.06
CA SER A 430 23.13 20.69 -20.33
C SER A 430 22.52 21.59 -21.43
N SER A 431 21.18 21.61 -21.53
CA SER A 431 20.47 22.46 -22.50
C SER A 431 20.58 23.96 -22.19
N LYS A 432 20.58 24.36 -20.91
CA LYS A 432 20.87 25.75 -20.50
C LYS A 432 22.29 26.18 -20.91
N TYR A 433 23.31 25.33 -20.71
CA TYR A 433 24.69 25.65 -21.13
C TYR A 433 24.85 25.74 -22.66
N ARG A 434 24.16 24.90 -23.44
CA ARG A 434 24.14 25.01 -24.91
C ARG A 434 23.42 26.27 -25.40
N SER A 435 22.35 26.69 -24.72
CA SER A 435 21.66 27.95 -25.05
C SER A 435 22.48 29.19 -24.68
N SER A 436 23.29 29.14 -23.62
CA SER A 436 24.16 30.25 -23.21
C SER A 436 25.41 30.37 -24.08
N SER A 437 25.92 29.27 -24.64
CA SER A 437 27.09 29.28 -25.54
C SER A 437 26.76 29.71 -26.98
N ASN A 438 25.50 29.59 -27.41
CA ASN A 438 25.03 30.10 -28.71
C ASN A 438 24.64 31.59 -28.70
N LYS A 439 24.75 32.30 -27.57
CA LYS A 439 24.54 33.76 -27.49
C LYS A 439 25.83 34.59 -27.63
N TRP A 440 26.98 33.92 -27.80
CA TRP A 440 28.29 34.56 -27.99
C TRP A 440 28.97 34.07 -29.28
N LYS A 441 28.21 34.03 -30.38
CA LYS A 441 28.75 33.88 -31.73
C LYS A 441 28.12 34.88 -32.67
#